data_AF-A0A835CS00-F1
#
_entry.id   AF-A0A835CS00-F1
#
_cell.length_a   1.000
_cell.length_b   1.000
_cell.length_c   1.000
_cell.angle_alpha   90.00
_cell.angle_beta   90.00
_cell.angle_gamma   90.00
#
_symmetry.space_group_name_H-M   'P 1'
#
loop_
_entity.id
_entity.type
_entity.pdbx_description
1 polymer ?
#
loop_
_entity_poly.entity_id
_entity_poly.type
_entity_poly.pdbx_seq_one_letter_code
_entity_poly.pdbx_strand_id
1 'polypeptide(L)'
;MSKNILGSSLENASLNIVFQIFCRLLTFILNAFVVRYVGQEILGVMNVRLLLLESTILFLSREPFFKACLTNTAEHNWAQVVNLLWLTVPLCGVMSIFFGYIWLYKLPMSDGLPADYAFAVFSVALSCIIHMSSLVVQLISVAFLFNGFKIIVDTLMIVFRTILFVSMILYKAENALFAFSVAQLASTLFYTISHYIFFYWYIKKIDNDKKKIKKYEIPMNNENIDDNFDNEFPFKSIFEFLPGYMNNRDSTFDNKLVILTWSFFRQGFLKQILTEGERMIMTVIPVLTFAQQGTYEIINNLGSLAARFIFRPIEDSGYFYFTQMVKRDEKINQQNPSKIQESVEVLTNLCAIVTSIGFIVLVFGQSYSSTLLWIYGGDKFTEYLPVLLLRAHCLAVLLLGINGVTECYTNATADSATINKSNLTMIYQSIIFLGASCILVYILGPVGFILGNCINMSLRIFHSVSFINERHHDTNLKPLDGIYPKRLFSILLVVSGLVTTITQYYSMWIHLIVGTIMFACVMSSWMYEHKELVILGIKKLRKRRNQRLSKND
;
A
#
# COMPACT_ATOMS: atom_id res chain seq x y z
N MET A 1 4.15 -35.28 5.58
CA MET A 1 5.00 -34.06 5.50
C MET A 1 4.23 -32.73 5.45
N SER A 2 2.89 -32.70 5.27
CA SER A 2 2.10 -31.47 5.15
C SER A 2 1.91 -30.64 6.44
N LYS A 3 1.92 -31.25 7.63
CA LYS A 3 1.76 -30.55 8.91
C LYS A 3 2.94 -29.64 9.30
N ASN A 4 4.17 -29.98 8.88
CA ASN A 4 5.35 -29.15 9.13
C ASN A 4 5.47 -27.96 8.15
N ILE A 5 4.89 -28.07 6.95
CA ILE A 5 4.85 -26.98 5.99
C ILE A 5 3.92 -25.88 6.50
N LEU A 6 2.73 -26.22 7.00
CA LEU A 6 1.79 -25.20 7.50
C LEU A 6 2.35 -24.43 8.72
N GLY A 7 3.03 -25.13 9.63
CA GLY A 7 3.69 -24.52 10.79
C GLY A 7 4.83 -23.58 10.40
N SER A 8 5.73 -24.03 9.51
CA SER A 8 6.84 -23.19 9.03
C SER A 8 6.35 -22.06 8.11
N SER A 9 5.30 -22.28 7.32
CA SER A 9 4.67 -21.25 6.48
C SER A 9 4.00 -20.16 7.31
N LEU A 10 3.32 -20.51 8.41
CA LEU A 10 2.72 -19.53 9.31
C LEU A 10 3.77 -18.74 10.09
N GLU A 11 4.84 -19.40 10.54
CA GLU A 11 5.96 -18.74 11.22
C GLU A 11 6.70 -17.79 10.25
N ASN A 12 7.03 -18.24 9.05
CA ASN A 12 7.60 -17.43 7.98
C ASN A 12 6.69 -16.28 7.56
N ALA A 13 5.37 -16.49 7.48
CA ALA A 13 4.41 -15.43 7.20
C ALA A 13 4.41 -14.37 8.31
N SER A 14 4.45 -14.79 9.57
CA SER A 14 4.48 -13.85 10.70
C SER A 14 5.79 -13.04 10.77
N LEU A 15 6.93 -13.67 10.50
CA LEU A 15 8.23 -12.98 10.41
C LEU A 15 8.27 -12.00 9.25
N ASN A 16 7.71 -12.38 8.08
CA ASN A 16 7.60 -11.48 6.93
C ASN A 16 6.72 -10.26 7.23
N ILE A 17 5.62 -10.42 7.97
CA ILE A 17 4.76 -9.29 8.37
C ILE A 17 5.52 -8.32 9.27
N VAL A 18 6.21 -8.82 10.31
CA VAL A 18 6.99 -7.98 11.23
C VAL A 18 8.11 -7.26 10.48
N PHE A 19 8.83 -7.98 9.61
CA PHE A 19 9.87 -7.39 8.78
C PHE A 19 9.31 -6.30 7.87
N GLN A 20 8.18 -6.53 7.21
CA GLN A 20 7.54 -5.53 6.36
C GLN A 20 7.12 -4.27 7.14
N ILE A 21 6.62 -4.42 8.37
CA ILE A 21 6.31 -3.27 9.23
C ILE A 21 7.60 -2.48 9.55
N PHE A 22 8.68 -3.18 9.92
CA PHE A 22 9.97 -2.54 10.17
C PHE A 22 10.49 -1.77 8.94
N CYS A 23 10.45 -2.37 7.75
CA CYS A 23 10.85 -1.72 6.51
C CYS A 23 10.00 -0.47 6.20
N ARG A 24 8.69 -0.51 6.47
CA ARG A 24 7.80 0.65 6.32
C ARG A 24 8.10 1.76 7.32
N LEU A 25 8.46 1.42 8.56
CA LEU A 25 8.89 2.41 9.56
C LEU A 25 10.22 3.05 9.18
N LEU A 26 11.18 2.25 8.71
CA LEU A 26 12.47 2.74 8.23
C LEU A 26 12.30 3.74 7.08
N THR A 27 11.51 3.37 6.07
CA THR A 27 11.24 4.26 4.92
C THR A 27 10.49 5.53 5.33
N PHE A 28 9.59 5.47 6.31
CA PHE A 28 8.96 6.65 6.88
C PHE A 28 9.96 7.61 7.55
N ILE A 29 10.86 7.10 8.39
CA ILE A 29 11.89 7.90 9.05
C ILE A 29 12.82 8.56 8.03
N LEU A 30 13.23 7.81 7.01
CA LEU A 30 14.07 8.31 5.92
C LEU A 30 13.36 9.42 5.12
N ASN A 31 12.06 9.27 4.84
CA ASN A 31 11.27 10.31 4.19
C ASN A 31 11.10 11.56 5.07
N ALA A 32 10.92 11.40 6.38
CA ALA A 32 10.87 12.52 7.32
C ALA A 32 12.17 13.34 7.29
N PHE A 33 13.31 12.65 7.20
CA PHE A 33 14.60 13.30 7.04
C PHE A 33 14.65 14.11 5.74
N VAL A 34 14.30 13.51 4.60
CA VAL A 34 14.26 14.20 3.28
C VAL A 34 13.46 15.51 3.34
N VAL A 35 12.29 15.48 3.97
CA VAL A 35 11.39 16.64 4.06
C VAL A 35 12.03 17.84 4.79
N ARG A 36 12.98 17.61 5.70
CA ARG A 36 13.66 18.69 6.43
C ARG A 36 14.72 19.43 5.59
N TYR A 37 15.28 18.76 4.58
CA TYR A 37 16.37 19.31 3.77
C TYR A 37 15.95 19.76 2.37
N VAL A 38 14.81 19.26 1.87
CA VAL A 38 14.31 19.57 0.51
C VAL A 38 13.17 20.58 0.58
N GLY A 39 13.18 21.57 -0.33
CA GLY A 39 12.09 22.55 -0.45
C GLY A 39 10.76 21.94 -0.90
N GLN A 40 9.64 22.51 -0.44
CA GLN A 40 8.28 22.03 -0.76
C GLN A 40 8.00 21.99 -2.27
N GLU A 41 8.53 22.94 -3.05
CA GLU A 41 8.38 22.96 -4.52
C GLU A 41 9.02 21.74 -5.17
N ILE A 42 10.29 21.47 -4.83
CA ILE A 42 11.03 20.33 -5.37
C ILE A 42 10.35 19.02 -4.93
N LEU A 43 9.84 18.95 -3.70
CA LEU A 43 9.06 17.80 -3.22
C LEU A 43 7.76 17.61 -4.02
N GLY A 44 7.10 18.69 -4.43
CA GLY A 44 5.93 18.63 -5.33
C GLY A 44 6.29 18.08 -6.69
N VAL A 45 7.34 18.62 -7.31
CA VAL A 45 7.84 18.14 -8.62
C VAL A 45 8.21 16.66 -8.56
N MET A 46 8.96 16.25 -7.53
CA MET A 46 9.37 14.86 -7.35
C MET A 46 8.18 13.93 -7.09
N ASN A 47 7.40 14.19 -6.03
CA ASN A 47 6.42 13.23 -5.54
C ASN A 47 5.10 13.23 -6.31
N VAL A 48 4.71 14.37 -6.89
CA VAL A 48 3.50 14.46 -7.71
C VAL A 48 3.81 14.20 -9.17
N ARG A 49 4.77 14.91 -9.78
CA ARG A 49 4.96 14.81 -11.24
C ARG A 49 5.84 13.66 -11.66
N LEU A 50 7.06 13.57 -11.12
CA LEU A 50 8.04 12.59 -11.58
C LEU A 50 7.66 11.16 -11.16
N LEU A 51 7.17 10.96 -9.93
CA LEU A 51 6.66 9.66 -9.51
C LEU A 51 5.33 9.28 -10.22
N LEU A 52 4.52 10.25 -10.65
CA LEU A 52 3.37 9.97 -11.52
C LEU A 52 3.81 9.50 -12.91
N LEU A 53 4.86 10.09 -13.47
CA LEU A 53 5.45 9.63 -14.73
C LEU A 53 5.97 8.19 -14.59
N GLU A 54 6.77 7.93 -13.55
CA GLU A 54 7.31 6.60 -13.25
C GLU A 54 6.19 5.55 -13.12
N SER A 55 5.21 5.83 -12.26
CA SER A 55 4.08 4.93 -12.03
C SER A 55 3.25 4.72 -13.29
N THR A 56 3.01 5.74 -14.10
CA THR A 56 2.24 5.62 -15.35
C THR A 56 2.95 4.73 -16.37
N ILE A 57 4.25 4.93 -16.58
CA ILE A 57 5.04 4.12 -17.50
C ILE A 57 5.09 2.67 -17.02
N LEU A 58 5.49 2.44 -15.77
CA LEU A 58 5.66 1.10 -15.23
C LEU A 58 4.32 0.37 -15.12
N PHE A 59 3.27 1.02 -14.65
CA PHE A 59 1.97 0.37 -14.48
C PHE A 59 1.40 -0.11 -15.81
N LEU A 60 1.46 0.72 -16.86
CA LEU A 60 0.94 0.34 -18.18
C LEU A 60 1.81 -0.69 -18.90
N SER A 61 3.13 -0.66 -18.71
CA SER A 61 4.06 -1.58 -19.40
C SER A 61 4.28 -2.91 -18.66
N ARG A 62 4.12 -2.94 -17.33
CA ARG A 62 4.46 -4.09 -16.48
C ARG A 62 3.25 -4.87 -16.00
N GLU A 63 2.32 -4.19 -15.33
CA GLU A 63 1.27 -4.84 -14.53
C GLU A 63 0.41 -5.82 -15.33
N PRO A 64 -0.01 -5.51 -16.58
CA PRO A 64 -0.83 -6.43 -17.38
C PRO A 64 -0.13 -7.75 -17.69
N PHE A 65 1.14 -7.67 -18.09
CA PHE A 65 1.97 -8.82 -18.43
C PHE A 65 2.29 -9.63 -17.18
N PHE A 66 2.73 -8.93 -16.12
CA PHE A 66 3.11 -9.58 -14.87
C PHE A 66 1.94 -10.37 -14.26
N LYS A 67 0.72 -9.83 -14.28
CA LYS A 67 -0.47 -10.54 -13.80
C LYS A 67 -0.86 -11.72 -14.67
N ALA A 68 -0.84 -11.56 -15.99
CA ALA A 68 -1.15 -12.65 -16.89
C ALA A 68 -0.19 -13.83 -16.66
N CYS A 69 1.11 -13.56 -16.60
CA CYS A 69 2.14 -14.58 -16.41
C CYS A 69 2.26 -15.12 -14.98
N LEU A 70 1.49 -14.63 -14.00
CA LEU A 70 1.37 -15.23 -12.67
C LEU A 70 0.16 -16.17 -12.54
N THR A 71 -0.70 -16.23 -13.55
CA THR A 71 -1.87 -17.12 -13.55
C THR A 71 -1.42 -18.53 -13.92
N ASN A 72 -1.80 -19.57 -13.15
CA ASN A 72 -1.49 -20.98 -13.45
C ASN A 72 -0.01 -21.29 -13.76
N THR A 73 0.91 -20.81 -12.91
CA THR A 73 2.37 -20.96 -13.12
C THR A 73 2.86 -22.41 -13.27
N ALA A 74 2.13 -23.39 -12.74
CA ALA A 74 2.49 -24.81 -12.83
C ALA A 74 2.32 -25.41 -14.24
N GLU A 75 1.49 -24.80 -15.09
CA GLU A 75 1.21 -25.28 -16.45
C GLU A 75 2.02 -24.53 -17.52
N HIS A 76 2.89 -23.61 -17.11
CA HIS A 76 3.59 -22.72 -18.03
C HIS A 76 4.71 -23.39 -18.80
N ASN A 77 4.72 -23.14 -20.12
CA ASN A 77 5.94 -23.22 -20.90
C ASN A 77 6.76 -21.94 -20.70
N TRP A 78 7.81 -22.02 -19.88
CA TRP A 78 8.62 -20.87 -19.49
C TRP A 78 9.30 -20.16 -20.66
N ALA A 79 9.59 -20.84 -21.77
CA ALA A 79 10.12 -20.19 -22.97
C ALA A 79 9.13 -19.18 -23.57
N GLN A 80 7.85 -19.55 -23.66
CA GLN A 80 6.79 -18.66 -24.16
C GLN A 80 6.57 -17.47 -23.23
N VAL A 81 6.63 -17.71 -21.91
CA VAL A 81 6.50 -16.66 -20.88
C VAL A 81 7.65 -15.66 -20.99
N VAL A 82 8.90 -16.12 -21.08
CA VAL A 82 10.09 -15.26 -21.20
C VAL A 82 10.03 -14.45 -22.50
N ASN A 83 9.70 -15.08 -23.63
CA ASN A 83 9.55 -14.41 -24.92
C ASN A 83 8.49 -13.30 -24.87
N LEU A 84 7.34 -13.56 -24.23
CA LEU A 84 6.27 -12.58 -24.06
C LEU A 84 6.70 -11.41 -23.18
N LEU A 85 7.41 -11.67 -22.08
CA LEU A 85 7.87 -10.61 -21.16
C LEU A 85 8.93 -9.70 -21.79
N TRP A 86 9.77 -10.20 -22.68
CA TRP A 86 10.77 -9.35 -23.35
C TRP A 86 10.15 -8.28 -24.27
N LEU A 87 8.89 -8.45 -24.71
CA LEU A 87 8.15 -7.40 -25.42
C LEU A 87 7.84 -6.18 -24.53
N THR A 88 7.91 -6.32 -23.21
CA THR A 88 7.59 -5.22 -22.28
C THR A 88 8.67 -4.14 -22.26
N VAL A 89 9.93 -4.47 -22.55
CA VAL A 89 11.05 -3.51 -22.59
C VAL A 89 10.92 -2.52 -23.76
N PRO A 90 10.74 -2.93 -25.03
CA PRO A 90 10.50 -1.99 -26.12
C PRO A 90 9.19 -1.23 -25.94
N LEU A 91 8.13 -1.87 -25.42
CA LEU A 91 6.89 -1.19 -25.06
C LEU A 91 7.14 -0.08 -24.02
N CYS A 92 7.91 -0.36 -22.98
CA CYS A 92 8.32 0.63 -21.97
C CYS A 92 9.13 1.77 -22.60
N GLY A 93 10.00 1.47 -23.55
CA GLY A 93 10.74 2.49 -24.32
C GLY A 93 9.82 3.45 -25.09
N VAL A 94 8.84 2.91 -25.82
CA VAL A 94 7.83 3.71 -26.54
C VAL A 94 7.01 4.57 -25.58
N MET A 95 6.53 3.98 -24.48
CA MET A 95 5.77 4.69 -23.45
C MET A 95 6.61 5.78 -22.79
N SER A 96 7.90 5.52 -22.53
CA SER A 96 8.83 6.47 -21.94
C SER A 96 9.05 7.69 -22.83
N ILE A 97 9.18 7.48 -24.15
CA ILE A 97 9.29 8.58 -25.12
C ILE A 97 7.98 9.39 -25.16
N PHE A 98 6.84 8.70 -25.26
CA PHE A 98 5.52 9.33 -25.37
C PHE A 98 5.16 10.16 -24.12
N PHE A 99 5.22 9.56 -22.93
CA PHE A 99 4.90 10.27 -21.69
C PHE A 99 6.00 11.26 -21.30
N GLY A 100 7.27 10.96 -21.57
CA GLY A 100 8.36 11.92 -21.39
C GLY A 100 8.16 13.19 -22.21
N TYR A 101 7.75 13.06 -23.48
CA TYR A 101 7.41 14.21 -24.32
C TYR A 101 6.24 15.03 -23.74
N ILE A 102 5.18 14.37 -23.25
CA ILE A 102 4.06 15.06 -22.59
C ILE A 102 4.55 15.84 -21.36
N TRP A 103 5.39 15.23 -20.52
CA TRP A 103 5.90 15.84 -19.29
C TRP A 103 6.84 17.02 -19.52
N LEU A 104 7.55 17.04 -20.64
CA LEU A 104 8.46 18.12 -21.02
C LEU A 104 7.73 19.29 -21.68
N TYR A 105 6.75 19.02 -22.55
CA TYR A 105 6.24 20.03 -23.49
C TYR A 105 4.74 20.30 -23.44
N LYS A 106 3.92 19.42 -22.82
CA LYS A 106 2.46 19.53 -22.86
C LYS A 106 1.81 19.86 -21.52
N LEU A 107 2.46 19.53 -20.41
CA LEU A 107 1.90 19.80 -19.09
C LEU A 107 2.03 21.29 -18.72
N PRO A 108 0.95 21.93 -18.22
CA PRO A 108 1.01 23.32 -17.79
C PRO A 108 1.87 23.47 -16.54
N MET A 109 2.59 24.57 -16.42
CA MET A 109 3.50 24.84 -15.30
C MET A 109 2.98 26.07 -14.56
N SER A 110 2.72 25.94 -13.25
CA SER A 110 2.31 27.07 -12.41
C SER A 110 3.49 27.99 -12.10
N ASP A 111 4.68 27.41 -11.92
CA ASP A 111 5.94 28.11 -11.67
C ASP A 111 6.96 27.75 -12.79
N GLY A 112 7.96 28.62 -13.04
CA GLY A 112 8.98 28.39 -14.07
C GLY A 112 9.72 27.04 -13.89
N LEU A 113 10.33 26.54 -14.97
CA LEU A 113 11.00 25.23 -14.96
C LEU A 113 12.13 25.19 -13.90
N PRO A 114 12.09 24.28 -12.92
CA PRO A 114 13.24 24.08 -12.04
C PRO A 114 14.47 23.67 -12.86
N ALA A 115 15.65 24.09 -12.41
CA ALA A 115 16.90 23.59 -12.96
C ALA A 115 16.90 22.05 -12.95
N ASP A 116 17.48 21.45 -14.00
CA ASP A 116 17.57 19.99 -14.18
C ASP A 116 16.24 19.23 -14.35
N TYR A 117 15.09 19.90 -14.52
CA TYR A 117 13.81 19.20 -14.73
C TYR A 117 13.82 18.28 -15.95
N ALA A 118 14.40 18.72 -17.07
CA ALA A 118 14.52 17.87 -18.26
C ALA A 118 15.37 16.63 -17.99
N PHE A 119 16.50 16.80 -17.30
CA PHE A 119 17.36 15.70 -16.88
C PHE A 119 16.62 14.71 -15.98
N ALA A 120 15.76 15.20 -15.08
CA ALA A 120 14.97 14.36 -14.21
C ALA A 120 13.91 13.54 -14.96
N VAL A 121 13.22 14.13 -15.93
CA VAL A 121 12.27 13.39 -16.79
C VAL A 121 12.99 12.29 -17.56
N PHE A 122 14.13 12.58 -18.18
CA PHE A 122 14.93 11.57 -18.89
C PHE A 122 15.45 10.47 -17.95
N SER A 123 15.90 10.84 -16.75
CA SER A 123 16.39 9.90 -15.75
C SER A 123 15.29 8.97 -15.25
N VAL A 124 14.08 9.48 -15.01
CA VAL A 124 12.92 8.66 -14.64
C VAL A 124 12.54 7.70 -15.77
N ALA A 125 12.43 8.21 -17.01
CA ALA A 125 12.16 7.40 -18.19
C ALA A 125 13.19 6.27 -18.37
N LEU A 126 14.48 6.59 -18.29
CA LEU A 126 15.56 5.61 -18.37
C LEU A 126 15.52 4.61 -17.21
N SER A 127 15.21 5.07 -15.99
CA SER A 127 15.04 4.18 -14.84
C SER A 127 13.92 3.16 -15.06
N CYS A 128 12.81 3.55 -15.71
CA CYS A 128 11.73 2.62 -16.04
C CYS A 128 12.20 1.51 -16.99
N ILE A 129 13.00 1.86 -18.01
CA ILE A 129 13.55 0.88 -18.97
C ILE A 129 14.52 -0.08 -18.26
N ILE A 130 15.40 0.44 -17.39
CA ILE A 130 16.34 -0.38 -16.59
C ILE A 130 15.58 -1.28 -15.62
N HIS A 131 14.47 -0.82 -15.03
CA HIS A 131 13.64 -1.64 -14.15
C HIS A 131 13.00 -2.81 -14.92
N MET A 132 12.51 -2.54 -16.13
CA MET A 132 11.85 -3.54 -16.96
C MET A 132 12.81 -4.60 -17.50
N SER A 133 14.12 -4.32 -17.59
CA SER A 133 15.12 -5.31 -18.02
C SER A 133 15.32 -6.46 -17.02
N SER A 134 14.89 -6.32 -15.76
CA SER A 134 14.87 -7.41 -14.78
C SER A 134 13.50 -8.05 -14.60
N LEU A 135 12.50 -7.73 -15.44
CA LEU A 135 11.12 -8.17 -15.23
C LEU A 135 10.97 -9.70 -15.22
N VAL A 136 11.67 -10.40 -16.12
CA VAL A 136 11.69 -11.86 -16.18
C VAL A 136 12.12 -12.45 -14.83
N VAL A 137 13.23 -11.94 -14.30
CA VAL A 137 13.81 -12.40 -13.03
C VAL A 137 12.88 -12.10 -11.85
N GLN A 138 12.25 -10.93 -11.87
CA GLN A 138 11.23 -10.56 -10.87
C GLN A 138 10.02 -11.50 -10.92
N LEU A 139 9.54 -11.87 -12.11
CA LEU A 139 8.40 -12.79 -12.25
C LEU A 139 8.74 -14.15 -11.65
N ILE A 140 9.91 -14.69 -12.01
CA ILE A 140 10.40 -15.99 -11.51
C ILE A 140 10.52 -15.95 -9.99
N SER A 141 11.02 -14.86 -9.41
CA SER A 141 11.11 -14.72 -7.94
C SER A 141 9.74 -14.90 -7.26
N VAL A 142 8.67 -14.39 -7.86
CA VAL A 142 7.31 -14.49 -7.32
C VAL A 142 6.69 -15.85 -7.61
N ALA A 143 6.84 -16.35 -8.85
CA ALA A 143 6.25 -17.61 -9.29
C ALA A 143 6.78 -18.82 -8.52
N PHE A 144 8.06 -18.78 -8.12
CA PHE A 144 8.70 -19.82 -7.30
C PHE A 144 8.74 -19.47 -5.80
N LEU A 145 7.89 -18.53 -5.34
CA LEU A 145 7.66 -18.22 -3.92
C LEU A 145 8.88 -17.70 -3.14
N PHE A 146 9.84 -17.04 -3.80
CA PHE A 146 10.96 -16.34 -3.15
C PHE A 146 10.53 -14.99 -2.54
N ASN A 147 9.42 -15.00 -1.79
CA ASN A 147 8.79 -13.81 -1.23
C ASN A 147 9.72 -13.04 -0.27
N GLY A 148 10.52 -13.73 0.54
CA GLY A 148 11.47 -13.10 1.45
C GLY A 148 12.57 -12.32 0.71
N PHE A 149 13.15 -12.93 -0.33
CA PHE A 149 14.15 -12.27 -1.18
C PHE A 149 13.59 -10.99 -1.82
N LYS A 150 12.40 -11.08 -2.43
CA LYS A 150 11.73 -9.94 -3.04
C LYS A 150 11.56 -8.77 -2.06
N ILE A 151 11.03 -9.05 -0.86
CA ILE A 151 10.82 -8.01 0.16
C ILE A 151 12.14 -7.36 0.57
N ILE A 152 13.21 -8.14 0.70
CA ILE A 152 14.54 -7.62 1.05
C ILE A 152 15.08 -6.71 -0.06
N VAL A 153 15.06 -7.14 -1.33
CA VAL A 153 15.60 -6.34 -2.43
C VAL A 153 14.78 -5.08 -2.69
N ASP A 154 13.45 -5.15 -2.64
CA ASP A 154 12.56 -3.99 -2.73
C ASP A 154 12.89 -2.97 -1.62
N THR A 155 13.14 -3.44 -0.39
CA THR A 155 13.51 -2.56 0.73
C THR A 155 14.90 -1.94 0.53
N LEU A 156 15.89 -2.76 0.16
CA LEU A 156 17.27 -2.30 -0.05
C LEU A 156 17.35 -1.25 -1.15
N MET A 157 16.57 -1.37 -2.22
CA MET A 157 16.47 -0.35 -3.27
C MET A 157 16.02 0.99 -2.70
N ILE A 158 14.95 1.03 -1.91
CA ILE A 158 14.41 2.27 -1.34
C ILE A 158 15.39 2.89 -0.35
N VAL A 159 16.02 2.07 0.50
CA VAL A 159 17.04 2.53 1.46
C VAL A 159 18.24 3.10 0.72
N PHE A 160 18.77 2.38 -0.27
CA PHE A 160 19.89 2.83 -1.09
C PHE A 160 19.59 4.14 -1.82
N ARG A 161 18.41 4.25 -2.47
CA ARG A 161 17.95 5.49 -3.11
C ARG A 161 17.96 6.65 -2.13
N THR A 162 17.38 6.44 -0.95
CA THR A 162 17.18 7.53 0.01
C THR A 162 18.50 7.97 0.64
N ILE A 163 19.38 7.03 0.97
CA ILE A 163 20.72 7.35 1.49
C ILE A 163 21.52 8.13 0.44
N LEU A 164 21.52 7.68 -0.82
CA LEU A 164 22.25 8.36 -1.90
C LEU A 164 21.70 9.77 -2.12
N PHE A 165 20.37 9.89 -2.20
CA PHE A 165 19.69 11.17 -2.37
C PHE A 165 20.02 12.14 -1.24
N VAL A 166 19.87 11.71 0.01
CA VAL A 166 20.19 12.51 1.20
C VAL A 166 21.65 12.93 1.22
N SER A 167 22.58 12.01 0.93
CA SER A 167 24.01 12.30 0.94
C SER A 167 24.38 13.39 -0.07
N MET A 168 23.76 13.39 -1.25
CA MET A 168 23.96 14.42 -2.27
C MET A 168 23.35 15.77 -1.86
N ILE A 169 22.17 15.78 -1.25
CA ILE A 169 21.53 17.03 -0.78
C ILE A 169 22.33 17.68 0.34
N LEU A 170 22.88 16.89 1.26
CA LEU A 170 23.73 17.40 2.35
C LEU A 170 25.02 18.04 1.83
N TYR A 171 25.53 17.58 0.67
CA TYR A 171 26.69 18.19 0.02
C TYR A 171 26.32 19.46 -0.75
N LYS A 172 25.23 19.44 -1.52
CA LYS A 172 24.76 20.60 -2.29
C LYS A 172 23.23 20.62 -2.41
N ALA A 173 22.58 21.38 -1.53
CA ALA A 173 21.12 21.43 -1.43
C ALA A 173 20.43 22.03 -2.67
N GLU A 174 21.11 22.93 -3.40
CA GLU A 174 20.55 23.61 -4.57
C GLU A 174 20.24 22.67 -5.75
N ASN A 175 20.89 21.50 -5.81
CA ASN A 175 20.77 20.55 -6.92
C ASN A 175 19.87 19.35 -6.55
N ALA A 176 18.86 19.54 -5.70
CA ALA A 176 18.04 18.42 -5.21
C ALA A 176 17.36 17.62 -6.33
N LEU A 177 16.94 18.25 -7.42
CA LEU A 177 16.32 17.52 -8.54
C LEU A 177 17.31 16.63 -9.30
N PHE A 178 18.54 17.11 -9.49
CA PHE A 178 19.65 16.31 -10.01
C PHE A 178 20.00 15.15 -9.06
N ALA A 179 20.09 15.42 -7.75
CA ALA A 179 20.35 14.40 -6.74
C ALA A 179 19.28 13.30 -6.76
N PHE A 180 18.00 13.66 -6.88
CA PHE A 180 16.90 12.71 -7.03
C PHE A 180 17.08 11.83 -8.27
N SER A 181 17.42 12.46 -9.40
CA SER A 181 17.60 11.79 -10.69
C SER A 181 18.72 10.75 -10.67
N VAL A 182 19.87 11.11 -10.09
CA VAL A 182 21.01 10.21 -9.92
C VAL A 182 20.67 9.08 -8.94
N ALA A 183 20.04 9.40 -7.80
CA ALA A 183 19.61 8.40 -6.83
C ALA A 183 18.61 7.40 -7.40
N GLN A 184 17.64 7.88 -8.19
CA GLN A 184 16.66 7.03 -8.86
C GLN A 184 17.36 6.05 -9.82
N LEU A 185 18.21 6.54 -10.73
CA LEU A 185 18.95 5.69 -11.68
C LEU A 185 19.85 4.67 -10.96
N ALA A 186 20.64 5.13 -9.99
CA ALA A 186 21.55 4.26 -9.24
C ALA A 186 20.78 3.18 -8.48
N SER A 187 19.65 3.52 -7.87
CA SER A 187 18.84 2.56 -7.11
C SER A 187 18.20 1.51 -8.00
N THR A 188 17.72 1.88 -9.19
CA THR A 188 17.14 0.93 -10.13
C THR A 188 18.20 0.03 -10.77
N LEU A 189 19.41 0.55 -11.03
CA LEU A 189 20.55 -0.28 -11.44
C LEU A 189 20.91 -1.29 -10.34
N PHE A 190 21.03 -0.84 -9.09
CA PHE A 190 21.27 -1.71 -7.94
C PHE A 190 20.20 -2.79 -7.82
N TYR A 191 18.92 -2.43 -7.98
CA TYR A 191 17.79 -3.35 -7.96
C TYR A 191 17.89 -4.43 -9.03
N THR A 192 18.12 -4.02 -10.28
CA THR A 192 18.27 -4.94 -11.42
C THR A 192 19.47 -5.86 -11.24
N ILE A 193 20.64 -5.33 -10.86
CA ILE A 193 21.86 -6.12 -10.62
C ILE A 193 21.64 -7.14 -9.50
N SER A 194 21.01 -6.74 -8.38
CA SER A 194 20.74 -7.62 -7.24
C SER A 194 19.89 -8.84 -7.63
N HIS A 195 18.90 -8.66 -8.51
CA HIS A 195 18.09 -9.76 -9.04
C HIS A 195 18.92 -10.76 -9.84
N TYR A 196 19.73 -10.28 -10.77
CA TYR A 196 20.58 -11.16 -11.59
C TYR A 196 21.66 -11.87 -10.75
N ILE A 197 22.28 -11.18 -9.78
CA ILE A 197 23.27 -11.78 -8.86
C ILE A 197 22.65 -12.92 -8.05
N PHE A 198 21.45 -12.70 -7.49
CA PHE A 198 20.77 -13.71 -6.68
C PHE A 198 20.50 -14.99 -7.48
N PHE A 199 19.94 -14.87 -8.68
CA PHE A 199 19.63 -16.04 -9.49
C PHE A 199 20.87 -16.70 -10.09
N TYR A 200 21.93 -15.93 -10.38
CA TYR A 200 23.22 -16.50 -10.77
C TYR A 200 23.76 -17.40 -9.65
N TRP A 201 23.73 -16.90 -8.41
CA TRP A 201 24.13 -17.68 -7.24
C TRP A 201 23.22 -18.91 -7.01
N TYR A 202 21.90 -18.74 -7.15
CA TYR A 202 20.92 -19.80 -6.92
C TYR A 202 21.05 -20.95 -7.94
N ILE A 203 21.15 -20.64 -9.24
CA ILE A 203 21.34 -21.64 -10.29
C ILE A 203 22.64 -22.42 -10.07
N LYS A 204 23.73 -21.72 -9.73
CA LYS A 204 25.02 -22.36 -9.43
C LYS A 204 24.94 -23.25 -8.18
N LYS A 205 24.15 -22.87 -7.19
CA LYS A 205 23.89 -23.69 -5.99
C LYS A 205 23.15 -24.98 -6.36
N ILE A 206 22.09 -24.90 -7.15
CA ILE A 206 21.35 -26.08 -7.65
C ILE A 206 22.29 -27.00 -8.44
N ASP A 207 23.08 -26.47 -9.37
CA ASP A 207 24.02 -27.27 -10.17
C ASP A 207 25.06 -28.00 -9.30
N ASN A 208 25.57 -27.33 -8.25
CA ASN A 208 26.48 -27.96 -7.30
C ASN A 208 25.79 -29.05 -6.46
N ASP A 209 24.55 -28.85 -6.06
CA ASP A 209 23.79 -29.84 -5.29
C ASP A 209 23.40 -31.05 -6.16
N LYS A 210 23.02 -30.82 -7.43
CA LYS A 210 22.87 -31.89 -8.45
C LYS A 210 24.14 -32.72 -8.57
N LYS A 211 25.31 -32.09 -8.73
CA LYS A 211 26.62 -32.76 -8.83
C LYS A 211 26.97 -33.56 -7.57
N LYS A 212 26.63 -33.06 -6.38
CA LYS A 212 26.84 -33.80 -5.12
C LYS A 212 25.96 -35.04 -5.08
N ILE A 213 24.66 -34.92 -5.36
CA ILE A 213 23.73 -36.07 -5.29
C ILE A 213 24.14 -37.15 -6.30
N LYS A 214 24.45 -36.77 -7.54
CA LYS A 214 24.95 -37.70 -8.58
C LYS A 214 26.26 -38.41 -8.20
N LYS A 215 27.06 -37.85 -7.29
CA LYS A 215 28.29 -38.48 -6.79
C LYS A 215 28.00 -39.57 -5.75
N TYR A 216 26.88 -39.48 -5.03
CA TYR A 216 26.52 -40.41 -3.95
C TYR A 216 25.44 -41.43 -4.36
N GLU A 217 24.71 -41.21 -5.47
CA GLU A 217 23.66 -42.11 -5.97
C GLU A 217 24.12 -43.01 -7.15
N ILE A 218 23.46 -44.16 -7.30
CA ILE A 218 23.73 -45.18 -8.34
C ILE A 218 23.37 -44.62 -9.73
N PRO A 219 24.17 -44.90 -10.78
CA PRO A 219 23.98 -44.31 -12.13
C PRO A 219 22.59 -44.47 -12.76
N MET A 220 21.78 -45.44 -12.33
CA MET A 220 20.41 -45.67 -12.85
C MET A 220 19.40 -44.60 -12.43
N ASN A 221 19.69 -43.80 -11.39
CA ASN A 221 18.79 -42.74 -10.90
C ASN A 221 19.05 -41.36 -11.51
N ASN A 222 20.09 -41.19 -12.32
CA ASN A 222 20.53 -39.87 -12.78
C ASN A 222 19.47 -39.11 -13.60
N GLU A 223 18.70 -39.81 -14.43
CA GLU A 223 17.60 -39.20 -15.22
C GLU A 223 16.46 -38.73 -14.30
N ASN A 224 16.04 -39.57 -13.34
CA ASN A 224 15.02 -39.19 -12.36
C ASN A 224 15.43 -38.01 -11.48
N ILE A 225 16.73 -37.89 -11.16
CA ILE A 225 17.28 -36.75 -10.40
C ILE A 225 17.19 -35.48 -11.25
N ASP A 226 17.65 -35.52 -12.50
CA ASP A 226 17.60 -34.36 -13.38
C ASP A 226 16.16 -33.89 -13.62
N ASP A 227 15.23 -34.81 -13.86
CA ASP A 227 13.81 -34.50 -14.04
C ASP A 227 13.18 -33.91 -12.78
N ASN A 228 13.50 -34.42 -11.59
CA ASN A 228 12.93 -33.89 -10.35
C ASN A 228 13.36 -32.43 -10.08
N PHE A 229 14.64 -32.13 -10.31
CA PHE A 229 15.14 -30.76 -10.17
C PHE A 229 14.67 -29.84 -11.29
N ASP A 230 14.57 -30.33 -12.54
CA ASP A 230 14.08 -29.53 -13.67
C ASP A 230 12.58 -29.24 -13.54
N ASN A 231 11.81 -30.15 -12.90
CA ASN A 231 10.42 -29.92 -12.50
C ASN A 231 10.30 -28.90 -11.35
N GLU A 232 11.26 -28.86 -10.42
CA GLU A 232 11.28 -27.88 -9.32
C GLU A 232 11.72 -26.49 -9.79
N PHE A 233 12.72 -26.41 -10.68
CA PHE A 233 13.20 -25.16 -11.26
C PHE A 233 13.78 -25.40 -12.68
N PRO A 234 13.10 -24.93 -13.74
CA PRO A 234 13.38 -25.35 -15.12
C PRO A 234 14.56 -24.63 -15.79
N PHE A 235 15.13 -23.62 -15.16
CA PHE A 235 16.16 -22.78 -15.78
C PHE A 235 17.58 -23.25 -15.46
N LYS A 236 18.43 -23.38 -16.48
CA LYS A 236 19.79 -23.94 -16.35
C LYS A 236 20.87 -22.86 -16.36
N SER A 237 20.55 -21.69 -16.88
CA SER A 237 21.51 -20.61 -17.09
C SER A 237 20.90 -19.23 -16.88
N ILE A 238 21.69 -18.29 -16.37
CA ILE A 238 21.27 -16.87 -16.26
C ILE A 238 21.01 -16.24 -17.63
N PHE A 239 21.66 -16.74 -18.68
CA PHE A 239 21.47 -16.26 -20.05
C PHE A 239 20.05 -16.52 -20.58
N GLU A 240 19.32 -17.48 -19.99
CA GLU A 240 17.91 -17.73 -20.32
C GLU A 240 16.98 -16.59 -19.85
N PHE A 241 17.45 -15.75 -18.93
CA PHE A 241 16.70 -14.57 -18.48
C PHE A 241 16.98 -13.33 -19.29
N LEU A 242 18.04 -13.32 -20.11
CA LEU A 242 18.50 -12.16 -20.87
C LEU A 242 17.66 -11.93 -22.15
N PRO A 243 17.75 -10.74 -22.78
CA PRO A 243 16.96 -10.44 -23.96
C PRO A 243 17.25 -11.45 -25.07
N GLY A 244 16.21 -12.15 -25.50
CA GLY A 244 16.37 -13.16 -26.53
C GLY A 244 15.11 -13.95 -26.78
N TYR A 245 15.18 -14.78 -27.82
CA TYR A 245 14.19 -15.79 -28.12
C TYR A 245 14.64 -17.11 -27.49
N MET A 246 13.88 -17.59 -26.50
CA MET A 246 14.10 -18.93 -25.95
C MET A 246 13.45 -19.94 -26.90
N ASN A 247 14.28 -20.86 -27.40
CA ASN A 247 13.83 -21.89 -28.35
C ASN A 247 12.80 -22.81 -27.69
N ASN A 248 11.66 -22.96 -28.34
CA ASN A 248 10.60 -23.86 -27.96
C ASN A 248 10.11 -24.65 -29.18
N ARG A 249 9.50 -25.83 -28.96
CA ARG A 249 8.89 -26.65 -30.02
C ARG A 249 7.50 -26.15 -30.43
N ASP A 250 6.84 -25.39 -29.55
CA ASP A 250 5.50 -24.83 -29.78
C ASP A 250 5.58 -23.40 -30.35
N SER A 251 4.42 -22.71 -30.40
CA SER A 251 4.34 -21.30 -30.81
C SER A 251 5.26 -20.39 -29.99
N THR A 252 5.69 -19.29 -30.59
CA THR A 252 6.52 -18.24 -29.97
C THR A 252 5.88 -17.64 -28.71
N PHE A 253 4.56 -17.48 -28.72
CA PHE A 253 3.76 -16.97 -27.61
C PHE A 253 2.64 -17.93 -27.25
N ASP A 254 2.23 -17.93 -25.99
CA ASP A 254 0.99 -18.55 -25.55
C ASP A 254 -0.19 -17.61 -25.84
N ASN A 255 -1.07 -18.02 -26.76
CA ASN A 255 -2.25 -17.25 -27.13
C ASN A 255 -3.18 -16.95 -25.95
N LYS A 256 -3.29 -17.86 -24.97
CA LYS A 256 -4.10 -17.64 -23.76
C LYS A 256 -3.51 -16.51 -22.93
N LEU A 257 -2.19 -16.50 -22.73
CA LEU A 257 -1.51 -15.44 -22.00
C LEU A 257 -1.60 -14.10 -22.72
N VAL A 258 -1.54 -14.07 -24.06
CA VAL A 258 -1.71 -12.83 -24.84
C VAL A 258 -3.12 -12.24 -24.65
N ILE A 259 -4.16 -13.06 -24.78
CA ILE A 259 -5.56 -12.63 -24.58
C ILE A 259 -5.77 -12.12 -23.14
N LEU A 260 -5.20 -12.83 -22.16
CA LEU A 260 -5.28 -12.44 -20.76
C LEU A 260 -4.53 -11.14 -20.48
N THR A 261 -3.34 -10.97 -21.05
CA THR A 261 -2.54 -9.74 -20.97
C THR A 261 -3.31 -8.55 -21.53
N TRP A 262 -3.94 -8.70 -22.69
CA TRP A 262 -4.76 -7.65 -23.29
C TRP A 262 -5.95 -7.27 -22.40
N SER A 263 -6.60 -8.26 -21.78
CA SER A 263 -7.70 -8.04 -20.84
C SER A 263 -7.24 -7.25 -19.62
N PHE A 264 -6.10 -7.61 -19.02
CA PHE A 264 -5.51 -6.86 -17.90
C PHE A 264 -4.99 -5.49 -18.31
N PHE A 265 -4.54 -5.30 -19.54
CA PHE A 265 -4.08 -4.01 -20.04
C PHE A 265 -5.24 -3.01 -20.06
N ARG A 266 -6.40 -3.43 -20.59
CA ARG A 266 -7.60 -2.59 -20.66
C ARG A 266 -8.14 -2.24 -19.26
N GLN A 267 -8.13 -3.20 -18.34
CA GLN A 267 -8.49 -2.96 -16.93
C GLN A 267 -7.47 -2.07 -16.23
N GLY A 268 -6.19 -2.25 -16.55
CA GLY A 268 -5.09 -1.47 -16.01
C GLY A 268 -5.25 0.01 -16.32
N PHE A 269 -5.52 0.38 -17.57
CA PHE A 269 -5.70 1.79 -17.94
C PHE A 269 -6.77 2.49 -17.08
N LEU A 270 -7.93 1.87 -16.92
CA LEU A 270 -8.98 2.40 -16.04
C LEU A 270 -8.51 2.48 -14.59
N LYS A 271 -7.84 1.43 -14.09
CA LYS A 271 -7.32 1.40 -12.72
C LYS A 271 -6.28 2.50 -12.46
N GLN A 272 -5.42 2.81 -13.42
CA GLN A 272 -4.44 3.88 -13.30
C GLN A 272 -5.15 5.23 -13.14
N ILE A 273 -6.19 5.49 -13.94
CA ILE A 273 -7.00 6.70 -13.82
C ILE A 273 -7.64 6.81 -12.44
N LEU A 274 -8.20 5.71 -11.94
CA LEU A 274 -8.90 5.68 -10.65
C LEU A 274 -7.95 5.77 -9.45
N THR A 275 -6.71 5.28 -9.58
CA THR A 275 -5.75 5.20 -8.46
C THR A 275 -4.89 6.45 -8.35
N GLU A 276 -4.36 6.94 -9.48
CA GLU A 276 -3.49 8.13 -9.51
C GLU A 276 -4.26 9.39 -9.95
N GLY A 277 -5.60 9.31 -10.03
CA GLY A 277 -6.48 10.38 -10.51
C GLY A 277 -6.23 11.72 -9.85
N GLU A 278 -5.98 11.71 -8.54
CA GLU A 278 -5.67 12.90 -7.77
C GLU A 278 -4.37 13.58 -8.23
N ARG A 279 -3.29 12.80 -8.38
CA ARG A 279 -2.01 13.31 -8.90
C ARG A 279 -2.09 13.74 -10.35
N MET A 280 -2.89 13.05 -11.16
CA MET A 280 -3.17 13.48 -12.53
C MET A 280 -3.89 14.83 -12.54
N ILE A 281 -4.89 15.06 -11.69
CA ILE A 281 -5.56 16.36 -11.57
C ILE A 281 -4.55 17.44 -11.17
N MET A 282 -3.72 17.19 -10.14
CA MET A 282 -2.68 18.13 -9.71
C MET A 282 -1.66 18.45 -10.82
N THR A 283 -1.40 17.49 -11.71
CA THR A 283 -0.39 17.61 -12.76
C THR A 283 -0.93 18.27 -14.03
N VAL A 284 -2.15 17.92 -14.43
CA VAL A 284 -2.78 18.35 -15.70
C VAL A 284 -3.52 19.68 -15.54
N ILE A 285 -4.10 19.95 -14.36
CA ILE A 285 -4.83 21.19 -14.11
C ILE A 285 -3.95 22.11 -13.25
N PRO A 286 -3.55 23.29 -13.75
CA PRO A 286 -2.62 24.19 -13.06
C PRO A 286 -3.33 25.00 -11.97
N VAL A 287 -4.05 24.35 -11.06
CA VAL A 287 -4.73 25.03 -9.94
C VAL A 287 -3.79 25.21 -8.75
N LEU A 288 -2.85 24.28 -8.56
CA LEU A 288 -1.94 24.27 -7.41
C LEU A 288 -0.50 24.58 -7.80
N THR A 289 0.19 25.37 -6.97
CA THR A 289 1.64 25.58 -7.09
C THR A 289 2.42 24.31 -6.74
N PHE A 290 3.69 24.22 -7.14
CA PHE A 290 4.50 23.05 -6.77
C PHE A 290 4.66 22.91 -5.26
N ALA A 291 4.80 24.02 -4.53
CA ALA A 291 4.86 24.01 -3.07
C ALA A 291 3.59 23.43 -2.44
N GLN A 292 2.42 23.81 -2.96
CA GLN A 292 1.13 23.29 -2.49
C GLN A 292 0.98 21.79 -2.77
N GLN A 293 1.40 21.33 -3.95
CA GLN A 293 1.42 19.91 -4.33
C GLN A 293 2.33 19.09 -3.41
N GLY A 294 3.56 19.57 -3.17
CA GLY A 294 4.51 18.90 -2.28
C GLY A 294 4.03 18.84 -0.84
N THR A 295 3.51 19.96 -0.33
CA THR A 295 2.92 20.05 1.01
C THR A 295 1.75 19.08 1.17
N TYR A 296 0.84 19.05 0.20
CA TYR A 296 -0.28 18.13 0.17
C TYR A 296 0.16 16.67 0.23
N GLU A 297 1.05 16.23 -0.66
CA GLU A 297 1.51 14.83 -0.71
C GLU A 297 2.17 14.39 0.60
N ILE A 298 2.97 15.25 1.21
CA ILE A 298 3.65 14.94 2.47
C ILE A 298 2.62 14.70 3.58
N ILE A 299 1.60 15.56 3.65
CA ILE A 299 0.58 15.49 4.68
C ILE A 299 -0.39 14.35 4.43
N ASN A 300 -0.74 14.07 3.17
CA ASN A 300 -1.56 12.91 2.80
C ASN A 300 -0.84 11.60 3.16
N ASN A 301 0.48 11.53 2.94
CA ASN A 301 1.29 10.38 3.35
C ASN A 301 1.42 10.25 4.86
N LEU A 302 1.57 11.36 5.60
CA LEU A 302 1.62 11.38 7.07
C LEU A 302 0.26 11.02 7.69
N GLY A 303 -0.83 11.58 7.16
CA GLY A 303 -2.17 11.40 7.67
C GLY A 303 -2.74 10.00 7.40
N SER A 304 -2.35 9.37 6.29
CA SER A 304 -2.77 8.00 5.96
C SER A 304 -2.02 6.90 6.74
N LEU A 305 -1.10 7.24 7.65
CA LEU A 305 -0.37 6.25 8.45
C LEU A 305 -1.27 5.38 9.32
N ALA A 306 -2.31 5.97 9.93
CA ALA A 306 -3.27 5.22 10.74
C ALA A 306 -3.97 4.15 9.91
N ALA A 307 -4.39 4.49 8.68
CA ALA A 307 -4.97 3.52 7.76
C ALA A 307 -3.97 2.41 7.39
N ARG A 308 -2.70 2.76 7.10
CA ARG A 308 -1.68 1.79 6.68
C ARG A 308 -1.25 0.82 7.78
N PHE A 309 -1.13 1.29 9.02
CA PHE A 309 -0.55 0.52 10.12
C PHE A 309 -1.56 -0.05 11.10
N ILE A 310 -2.76 0.52 11.18
CA ILE A 310 -3.80 0.12 12.13
C ILE A 310 -4.99 -0.48 11.39
N PHE A 311 -5.64 0.29 10.52
CA PHE A 311 -6.92 -0.14 9.93
C PHE A 311 -6.76 -1.27 8.91
N ARG A 312 -5.81 -1.18 7.97
CA ARG A 312 -5.60 -2.23 6.96
C ARG A 312 -5.32 -3.62 7.58
N PRO A 313 -4.42 -3.79 8.57
CA PRO A 313 -4.26 -5.08 9.25
C PRO A 313 -5.54 -5.59 9.93
N ILE A 314 -6.37 -4.69 10.47
CA ILE A 314 -7.68 -5.03 11.05
C ILE A 314 -8.63 -5.50 9.94
N GLU A 315 -8.68 -4.81 8.81
CA GLU A 315 -9.50 -5.16 7.64
C GLU A 315 -9.11 -6.53 7.07
N ASP A 316 -7.82 -6.78 6.85
CA ASP A 316 -7.31 -8.05 6.30
C ASP A 316 -7.66 -9.22 7.23
N SER A 317 -7.47 -9.03 8.54
CA SER A 317 -7.80 -10.03 9.56
C SER A 317 -9.32 -10.24 9.68
N GLY A 318 -10.09 -9.16 9.63
CA GLY A 318 -11.54 -9.15 9.69
C GLY A 318 -12.14 -9.87 8.48
N TYR A 319 -11.61 -9.63 7.29
CA TYR A 319 -12.09 -10.26 6.06
C TYR A 319 -11.96 -11.78 6.15
N PHE A 320 -10.77 -12.26 6.53
CA PHE A 320 -10.55 -13.69 6.75
C PHE A 320 -11.52 -14.25 7.81
N TYR A 321 -11.68 -13.56 8.95
CA TYR A 321 -12.59 -14.02 10.00
C TYR A 321 -14.04 -14.11 9.53
N PHE A 322 -14.59 -13.07 8.90
CA PHE A 322 -16.00 -13.03 8.48
C PHE A 322 -16.32 -14.07 7.39
N THR A 323 -15.38 -14.34 6.47
CA THR A 323 -15.58 -15.40 5.45
C THR A 323 -15.73 -16.79 6.05
N GLN A 324 -15.17 -17.05 7.25
CA GLN A 324 -15.32 -18.32 7.95
C GLN A 324 -16.59 -18.41 8.80
N MET A 325 -17.14 -17.26 9.20
CA MET A 325 -18.31 -17.18 10.08
C MET A 325 -19.63 -17.09 9.33
N VAL A 326 -19.66 -16.35 8.21
CA VAL A 326 -20.88 -16.06 7.45
C VAL A 326 -20.75 -16.60 6.04
N LYS A 327 -21.69 -17.46 5.64
CA LYS A 327 -21.79 -17.95 4.26
C LYS A 327 -22.43 -16.90 3.35
N ARG A 328 -21.89 -16.75 2.14
CA ARG A 328 -22.32 -15.77 1.15
C ARG A 328 -23.69 -16.07 0.56
N ASP A 329 -23.91 -17.31 0.15
CA ASP A 329 -25.07 -17.71 -0.66
C ASP A 329 -26.30 -18.15 0.16
N GLU A 330 -26.27 -18.01 1.50
CA GLU A 330 -27.38 -18.38 2.39
C GLU A 330 -27.90 -17.14 3.15
N LYS A 331 -29.21 -17.05 3.42
CA LYS A 331 -29.77 -15.97 4.26
C LYS A 331 -29.30 -16.10 5.71
N ILE A 332 -29.14 -14.98 6.43
CA ILE A 332 -28.65 -14.99 7.82
C ILE A 332 -29.51 -15.87 8.74
N ASN A 333 -30.84 -15.80 8.61
CA ASN A 333 -31.78 -16.56 9.45
C ASN A 333 -31.71 -18.09 9.24
N GLN A 334 -31.05 -18.55 8.19
CA GLN A 334 -30.91 -19.98 7.86
C GLN A 334 -29.56 -20.55 8.30
N GLN A 335 -28.65 -19.69 8.77
CA GLN A 335 -27.31 -20.08 9.18
C GLN A 335 -27.26 -20.37 10.70
N ASN A 336 -26.14 -20.92 11.17
CA ASN A 336 -25.97 -21.22 12.59
C ASN A 336 -26.06 -19.92 13.42
N PRO A 337 -27.06 -19.78 14.32
CA PRO A 337 -27.30 -18.53 15.03
C PRO A 337 -26.13 -18.12 15.94
N SER A 338 -25.38 -19.08 16.49
CA SER A 338 -24.23 -18.75 17.35
C SER A 338 -23.09 -18.12 16.56
N LYS A 339 -22.79 -18.63 15.35
CA LYS A 339 -21.78 -18.06 14.46
C LYS A 339 -22.14 -16.66 13.97
N ILE A 340 -23.42 -16.45 13.64
CA ILE A 340 -23.93 -15.14 13.24
C ILE A 340 -23.83 -14.15 14.40
N GLN A 341 -24.25 -14.54 15.59
CA GLN A 341 -24.16 -13.69 16.77
C GLN A 341 -22.71 -13.31 17.09
N GLU A 342 -21.78 -14.27 17.04
CA GLU A 342 -20.34 -14.02 17.22
C GLU A 342 -19.80 -13.06 16.15
N SER A 343 -20.18 -13.26 14.89
CA SER A 343 -19.80 -12.38 13.77
C SER A 343 -20.30 -10.95 13.97
N VAL A 344 -21.56 -10.77 14.39
CA VAL A 344 -22.15 -9.46 14.69
C VAL A 344 -21.45 -8.79 15.87
N GLU A 345 -21.17 -9.54 16.94
CA GLU A 345 -20.44 -9.02 18.11
C GLU A 345 -19.04 -8.54 17.70
N VAL A 346 -18.32 -9.34 16.90
CA VAL A 346 -17.00 -8.95 16.38
C VAL A 346 -17.09 -7.71 15.50
N LEU A 347 -18.05 -7.64 14.57
CA LEU A 347 -18.26 -6.45 13.73
C LEU A 347 -18.55 -5.20 14.58
N THR A 348 -19.45 -5.31 15.55
CA THR A 348 -19.82 -4.22 16.47
C THR A 348 -18.59 -3.71 17.22
N ASN A 349 -17.78 -4.63 17.75
CA ASN A 349 -16.58 -4.29 18.50
C ASN A 349 -15.49 -3.67 17.62
N LEU A 350 -15.31 -4.18 16.39
CA LEU A 350 -14.38 -3.60 15.43
C LEU A 350 -14.80 -2.17 15.06
N CYS A 351 -16.08 -1.95 14.75
CA CYS A 351 -16.63 -0.61 14.51
C CYS A 351 -16.38 0.33 15.69
N ALA A 352 -16.62 -0.13 16.92
CA ALA A 352 -16.37 0.67 18.11
C ALA A 352 -14.89 1.04 18.28
N ILE A 353 -13.98 0.11 18.06
CA ILE A 353 -12.54 0.35 18.16
C ILE A 353 -12.08 1.37 17.10
N VAL A 354 -12.38 1.12 15.82
CA VAL A 354 -11.89 2.00 14.73
C VAL A 354 -12.50 3.39 14.80
N THR A 355 -13.78 3.49 15.17
CA THR A 355 -14.46 4.77 15.34
C THR A 355 -13.90 5.55 16.53
N SER A 356 -13.62 4.88 17.65
CA SER A 356 -12.99 5.51 18.82
C SER A 356 -11.59 6.05 18.49
N ILE A 357 -10.77 5.26 17.76
CA ILE A 357 -9.46 5.72 17.28
C ILE A 357 -9.62 6.92 16.35
N GLY A 358 -10.54 6.85 15.39
CA GLY A 358 -10.84 7.94 14.47
C GLY A 358 -11.24 9.23 15.19
N PHE A 359 -12.10 9.14 16.20
CA PHE A 359 -12.53 10.28 17.00
C PHE A 359 -11.41 10.89 17.85
N ILE A 360 -10.56 10.05 18.45
CA ILE A 360 -9.35 10.50 19.16
C ILE A 360 -8.45 11.29 18.21
N VAL A 361 -8.17 10.75 17.02
CA VAL A 361 -7.36 11.43 15.99
C VAL A 361 -8.03 12.72 15.54
N LEU A 362 -9.34 12.71 15.29
CA LEU A 362 -10.09 13.89 14.88
C LEU A 362 -9.97 15.03 15.91
N VAL A 363 -10.18 14.73 17.19
CA VAL A 363 -10.24 15.75 18.24
C VAL A 363 -8.85 16.23 18.65
N PHE A 364 -7.94 15.33 19.01
CA PHE A 364 -6.58 15.72 19.39
C PHE A 364 -5.81 16.28 18.18
N GLY A 365 -6.05 15.74 16.99
CA GLY A 365 -5.43 16.22 15.75
C GLY A 365 -5.70 17.69 15.47
N GLN A 366 -6.84 18.26 15.91
CA GLN A 366 -7.10 19.69 15.74
C GLN A 366 -6.06 20.56 16.47
N SER A 367 -5.78 20.27 17.74
CA SER A 367 -4.83 21.08 18.53
C SER A 367 -3.37 20.71 18.25
N TYR A 368 -3.07 19.42 18.06
CA TYR A 368 -1.69 18.91 17.96
C TYR A 368 -1.11 18.84 16.55
N SER A 369 -1.88 19.16 15.50
CA SER A 369 -1.36 19.13 14.11
C SER A 369 -0.08 19.96 13.93
N SER A 370 -0.05 21.18 14.45
CA SER A 370 1.14 22.05 14.36
C SER A 370 2.34 21.45 15.09
N THR A 371 2.15 20.94 16.32
CA THR A 371 3.21 20.29 17.09
C THR A 371 3.74 19.03 16.39
N LEU A 372 2.86 18.19 15.85
CA LEU A 372 3.26 16.99 15.13
C LEU A 372 4.05 17.32 13.87
N LEU A 373 3.59 18.33 13.12
CA LEU A 373 4.28 18.79 11.90
C LEU A 373 5.63 19.42 12.18
N TRP A 374 5.76 20.17 13.29
CA TRP A 374 7.05 20.67 13.75
C TRP A 374 8.03 19.53 14.06
N ILE A 375 7.58 18.50 14.80
CA ILE A 375 8.39 17.31 15.08
C ILE A 375 8.78 16.59 13.78
N TYR A 376 7.90 16.58 12.78
CA TYR A 376 8.15 15.88 11.52
C TYR A 376 9.09 16.66 10.61
N GLY A 377 8.66 17.83 10.11
CA GLY A 377 9.32 18.60 9.06
C GLY A 377 9.96 19.92 9.51
N GLY A 378 9.89 20.27 10.80
CA GLY A 378 10.41 21.54 11.34
C GLY A 378 9.51 22.74 11.05
N ASP A 379 10.07 23.94 11.20
CA ASP A 379 9.30 25.20 11.19
C ASP A 379 8.59 25.48 9.86
N LYS A 380 9.13 25.01 8.73
CA LYS A 380 8.48 25.14 7.40
C LYS A 380 7.11 24.45 7.32
N PHE A 381 6.85 23.48 8.21
CA PHE A 381 5.60 22.74 8.26
C PHE A 381 4.64 23.23 9.35
N THR A 382 4.97 24.32 10.06
CA THR A 382 4.05 24.94 11.03
C THR A 382 3.25 26.11 10.44
N GLU A 383 3.47 26.43 9.15
CA GLU A 383 2.66 27.37 8.39
C GLU A 383 1.19 26.96 8.30
N TYR A 384 0.33 27.92 7.93
CA TYR A 384 -1.12 27.74 7.91
C TYR A 384 -1.58 26.54 7.07
N LEU A 385 -1.08 26.42 5.82
CA LEU A 385 -1.54 25.40 4.88
C LEU A 385 -1.22 23.97 5.36
N PRO A 386 0.03 23.63 5.75
CA PRO A 386 0.33 22.31 6.29
C PRO A 386 -0.54 21.92 7.49
N VAL A 387 -0.71 22.84 8.43
CA VAL A 387 -1.51 22.61 9.64
C VAL A 387 -2.97 22.39 9.28
N LEU A 388 -3.52 23.20 8.37
CA LEU A 388 -4.90 23.08 7.91
C LEU A 388 -5.15 21.74 7.20
N LEU A 389 -4.23 21.31 6.33
CA LEU A 389 -4.33 20.04 5.62
C LEU A 389 -4.34 18.86 6.59
N LEU A 390 -3.47 18.85 7.59
CA LEU A 390 -3.42 17.76 8.57
C LEU A 390 -4.68 17.73 9.44
N ARG A 391 -5.18 18.90 9.86
CA ARG A 391 -6.45 19.06 10.58
C ARG A 391 -7.63 18.50 9.79
N ALA A 392 -7.72 18.83 8.50
CA ALA A 392 -8.74 18.29 7.60
C ALA A 392 -8.58 16.77 7.41
N HIS A 393 -7.34 16.29 7.31
CA HIS A 393 -7.06 14.86 7.14
C HIS A 393 -7.45 14.03 8.38
N CYS A 394 -7.49 14.63 9.57
CA CYS A 394 -7.97 13.93 10.76
C CYS A 394 -9.45 13.50 10.63
N LEU A 395 -10.28 14.23 9.87
CA LEU A 395 -11.63 13.80 9.50
C LEU A 395 -11.58 12.61 8.54
N ALA A 396 -10.68 12.64 7.55
CA ALA A 396 -10.50 11.53 6.63
C ALA A 396 -10.10 10.24 7.36
N VAL A 397 -9.25 10.31 8.39
CA VAL A 397 -8.87 9.14 9.21
C VAL A 397 -10.09 8.50 9.90
N LEU A 398 -11.00 9.31 10.46
CA LEU A 398 -12.24 8.78 11.06
C LEU A 398 -13.08 8.02 10.02
N LEU A 399 -13.29 8.61 8.85
CA LEU A 399 -14.07 7.99 7.78
C LEU A 399 -13.39 6.73 7.22
N LEU A 400 -12.06 6.75 7.06
CA LEU A 400 -11.29 5.59 6.61
C LEU A 400 -11.45 4.38 7.56
N GLY A 401 -11.44 4.60 8.88
CA GLY A 401 -11.64 3.52 9.85
C GLY A 401 -13.03 2.87 9.74
N ILE A 402 -14.08 3.69 9.67
CA ILE A 402 -15.47 3.21 9.55
C ILE A 402 -15.68 2.52 8.20
N ASN A 403 -15.21 3.13 7.10
CA ASN A 403 -15.28 2.56 5.77
C ASN A 403 -14.58 1.20 5.72
N GLY A 404 -13.35 1.10 6.19
CA GLY A 404 -12.54 -0.11 6.15
C GLY A 404 -13.27 -1.32 6.75
N VAL A 405 -13.80 -1.20 7.97
CA VAL A 405 -14.47 -2.30 8.66
C VAL A 405 -15.83 -2.66 8.02
N THR A 406 -16.63 -1.67 7.64
CA THR A 406 -17.96 -1.91 7.04
C THR A 406 -17.86 -2.49 5.63
N GLU A 407 -16.94 -2.00 4.82
CA GLU A 407 -16.65 -2.51 3.48
C GLU A 407 -16.00 -3.90 3.53
N CYS A 408 -15.09 -4.13 4.49
CA CYS A 408 -14.52 -5.45 4.75
C CYS A 408 -15.60 -6.51 5.02
N TYR A 409 -16.54 -6.23 5.94
CA TYR A 409 -17.65 -7.16 6.22
C TYR A 409 -18.52 -7.40 4.98
N THR A 410 -18.85 -6.32 4.26
CA THR A 410 -19.66 -6.41 3.02
C THR A 410 -18.97 -7.31 2.01
N ASN A 411 -17.69 -7.08 1.71
CA ASN A 411 -16.93 -7.86 0.74
C ASN A 411 -16.69 -9.30 1.19
N ALA A 412 -16.62 -9.56 2.49
CA ALA A 412 -16.45 -10.90 3.04
C ALA A 412 -17.72 -11.75 2.93
N THR A 413 -18.90 -11.13 3.06
CA THR A 413 -20.19 -11.81 3.27
C THR A 413 -21.19 -11.67 2.14
N ALA A 414 -20.98 -10.74 1.20
CA ALA A 414 -21.82 -10.56 0.02
C ALA A 414 -21.64 -11.70 -1.00
N ASP A 415 -22.74 -12.03 -1.69
CA ASP A 415 -22.74 -12.96 -2.82
C ASP A 415 -22.08 -12.34 -4.06
N SER A 416 -21.78 -13.17 -5.04
CA SER A 416 -21.07 -12.76 -6.26
C SER A 416 -21.83 -11.70 -7.08
N ALA A 417 -23.17 -11.72 -7.09
CA ALA A 417 -23.95 -10.73 -7.83
C ALA A 417 -23.90 -9.36 -7.14
N THR A 418 -24.03 -9.34 -5.81
CA THR A 418 -23.88 -8.12 -5.01
C THR A 418 -22.47 -7.54 -5.12
N ILE A 419 -21.42 -8.37 -5.11
CA ILE A 419 -20.04 -7.91 -5.29
C ILE A 419 -19.85 -7.29 -6.69
N ASN A 420 -20.37 -7.91 -7.75
CA ASN A 420 -20.29 -7.34 -9.09
C ASN A 420 -21.03 -5.99 -9.19
N LYS A 421 -22.21 -5.87 -8.59
CA LYS A 421 -22.94 -4.61 -8.49
C LYS A 421 -22.17 -3.56 -7.69
N SER A 422 -21.55 -3.96 -6.58
CA SER A 422 -20.69 -3.11 -5.75
C SER A 422 -19.48 -2.60 -6.53
N ASN A 423 -18.81 -3.46 -7.29
CA ASN A 423 -17.69 -3.09 -8.15
C ASN A 423 -18.07 -2.04 -9.21
N LEU A 424 -19.25 -2.17 -9.82
CA LEU A 424 -19.78 -1.15 -10.73
C LEU A 424 -20.09 0.16 -10.00
N THR A 425 -20.67 0.07 -8.80
CA THR A 425 -20.97 1.24 -7.95
C THR A 425 -19.70 1.97 -7.54
N MET A 426 -18.61 1.25 -7.25
CA MET A 426 -17.30 1.82 -6.93
C MET A 426 -16.76 2.67 -8.10
N ILE A 427 -16.95 2.26 -9.35
CA ILE A 427 -16.54 3.05 -10.52
C ILE A 427 -17.30 4.38 -10.54
N TYR A 428 -18.62 4.35 -10.34
CA TYR A 428 -19.44 5.56 -10.28
C TYR A 428 -19.05 6.49 -9.13
N GLN A 429 -18.81 5.95 -7.94
CA GLN A 429 -18.33 6.71 -6.79
C GLN A 429 -16.96 7.36 -7.05
N SER A 430 -16.09 6.69 -7.80
CA SER A 430 -14.79 7.22 -8.16
C SER A 430 -14.89 8.38 -9.17
N ILE A 431 -15.86 8.33 -10.09
CA ILE A 431 -16.16 9.45 -11.00
C ILE A 431 -16.67 10.65 -10.20
N ILE A 432 -17.59 10.43 -9.25
CA ILE A 432 -18.08 11.50 -8.35
C ILE A 432 -16.91 12.09 -7.56
N PHE A 433 -16.05 11.25 -7.01
CA PHE A 433 -14.87 11.67 -6.27
C PHE A 433 -13.95 12.58 -7.09
N LEU A 434 -13.62 12.19 -8.32
CA LEU A 434 -12.75 12.99 -9.19
C LEU A 434 -13.43 14.33 -9.56
N GLY A 435 -14.71 14.30 -9.92
CA GLY A 435 -15.48 15.51 -10.23
C GLY A 435 -15.59 16.47 -9.05
N ALA A 436 -15.93 15.95 -7.86
CA ALA A 436 -16.01 16.73 -6.63
C ALA A 436 -14.63 17.30 -6.23
N SER A 437 -13.56 16.52 -6.38
CA SER A 437 -12.20 16.97 -6.08
C SER A 437 -11.78 18.11 -7.01
N CYS A 438 -12.05 18.02 -8.32
CA CYS A 438 -11.80 19.12 -9.25
C CYS A 438 -12.50 20.41 -8.79
N ILE A 439 -13.81 20.34 -8.48
CA ILE A 439 -14.59 21.50 -8.05
C ILE A 439 -14.07 22.08 -6.73
N LEU A 440 -13.87 21.22 -5.72
CA LEU A 440 -13.46 21.66 -4.38
C LEU A 440 -12.05 22.23 -4.37
N VAL A 441 -11.14 21.77 -5.24
CA VAL A 441 -9.79 22.30 -5.32
C VAL A 441 -9.76 23.72 -5.87
N TYR A 442 -10.65 24.07 -6.80
CA TYR A 442 -10.81 25.46 -7.24
C TYR A 442 -11.29 26.40 -6.13
N ILE A 443 -12.07 25.89 -5.17
CA ILE A 443 -12.68 26.70 -4.09
C ILE A 443 -11.80 26.76 -2.84
N LEU A 444 -11.19 25.62 -2.47
CA LEU A 444 -10.53 25.41 -1.17
C LEU A 444 -9.03 25.08 -1.31
N GLY A 445 -8.48 25.13 -2.52
CA GLY A 445 -7.09 24.75 -2.78
C GLY A 445 -6.85 23.26 -2.47
N PRO A 446 -5.65 22.88 -1.97
CA PRO A 446 -5.30 21.48 -1.75
C PRO A 446 -6.20 20.75 -0.73
N VAL A 447 -6.86 21.49 0.18
CA VAL A 447 -7.83 20.91 1.13
C VAL A 447 -9.02 20.27 0.39
N GLY A 448 -9.34 20.78 -0.80
CA GLY A 448 -10.41 20.24 -1.65
C GLY A 448 -10.23 18.75 -1.99
N PHE A 449 -9.00 18.28 -2.17
CA PHE A 449 -8.73 16.85 -2.38
C PHE A 449 -9.04 15.99 -1.15
N ILE A 450 -8.72 16.49 0.05
CA ILE A 450 -9.03 15.77 1.31
C ILE A 450 -10.54 15.67 1.49
N LEU A 451 -11.28 16.77 1.24
CA LEU A 451 -12.73 16.77 1.34
C LEU A 451 -13.39 15.92 0.25
N GLY A 452 -12.84 15.92 -0.97
CA GLY A 452 -13.24 15.00 -2.03
C GLY A 452 -13.10 13.54 -1.59
N ASN A 453 -11.97 13.18 -0.97
CA ASN A 453 -11.77 11.86 -0.37
C ASN A 453 -12.78 11.58 0.76
N CYS A 454 -13.12 12.56 1.59
CA CYS A 454 -14.15 12.42 2.62
C CYS A 454 -15.54 12.14 2.02
N ILE A 455 -15.91 12.81 0.92
CA ILE A 455 -17.15 12.54 0.19
C ILE A 455 -17.16 11.10 -0.34
N ASN A 456 -16.07 10.68 -0.98
CA ASN A 456 -15.92 9.31 -1.49
C ASN A 456 -16.10 8.28 -0.37
N MET A 457 -15.41 8.45 0.76
CA MET A 457 -15.51 7.56 1.91
C MET A 457 -16.92 7.56 2.51
N SER A 458 -17.59 8.71 2.57
CA SER A 458 -18.96 8.81 3.07
C SER A 458 -19.96 8.03 2.19
N LEU A 459 -19.83 8.14 0.86
CA LEU A 459 -20.65 7.37 -0.09
C LEU A 459 -20.43 5.86 0.05
N ARG A 460 -19.17 5.44 0.25
CA ARG A 460 -18.85 4.03 0.47
C ARG A 460 -19.39 3.51 1.79
N ILE A 461 -19.23 4.26 2.89
CA ILE A 461 -19.83 3.93 4.19
C ILE A 461 -21.33 3.77 4.04
N PHE A 462 -22.02 4.72 3.37
CA PHE A 462 -23.46 4.64 3.15
C PHE A 462 -23.86 3.36 2.42
N HIS A 463 -23.14 3.00 1.36
CA HIS A 463 -23.41 1.77 0.61
C HIS A 463 -23.21 0.50 1.46
N SER A 464 -22.07 0.39 2.17
CA SER A 464 -21.78 -0.76 3.03
C SER A 464 -22.73 -0.87 4.23
N VAL A 465 -23.08 0.26 4.86
CA VAL A 465 -24.06 0.34 5.93
C VAL A 465 -25.45 -0.09 5.45
N SER A 466 -25.85 0.36 4.26
CA SER A 466 -27.14 -0.03 3.66
C SER A 466 -27.20 -1.54 3.44
N PHE A 467 -26.14 -2.14 2.90
CA PHE A 467 -26.04 -3.59 2.76
C PHE A 467 -26.11 -4.32 4.10
N ILE A 468 -25.35 -3.87 5.11
CA ILE A 468 -25.34 -4.51 6.43
C ILE A 468 -26.72 -4.45 7.08
N ASN A 469 -27.41 -3.30 7.01
CA ASN A 469 -28.75 -3.14 7.55
C ASN A 469 -29.76 -4.03 6.83
N GLU A 470 -29.74 -4.08 5.49
CA GLU A 470 -30.63 -4.96 4.71
C GLU A 470 -30.38 -6.44 5.03
N ARG A 471 -29.11 -6.84 5.16
CA ARG A 471 -28.73 -8.22 5.43
C ARG A 471 -29.20 -8.72 6.80
N HIS A 472 -29.26 -7.83 7.80
CA HIS A 472 -29.69 -8.13 9.17
C HIS A 472 -31.11 -7.64 9.49
N HIS A 473 -31.85 -7.14 8.50
CA HIS A 473 -33.19 -6.54 8.70
C HIS A 473 -34.17 -7.50 9.39
N ASP A 474 -34.13 -8.78 9.02
CA ASP A 474 -35.02 -9.81 9.57
C ASP A 474 -34.51 -10.42 10.88
N THR A 475 -33.49 -9.81 11.50
CA THR A 475 -32.90 -10.24 12.77
C THR A 475 -33.05 -9.14 13.82
N ASN A 476 -33.02 -9.52 15.11
CA ASN A 476 -32.97 -8.54 16.21
C ASN A 476 -31.55 -7.98 16.45
N LEU A 477 -30.61 -8.24 15.54
CA LEU A 477 -29.20 -7.90 15.70
C LEU A 477 -28.90 -6.53 15.09
N LYS A 478 -28.11 -5.71 15.81
CA LYS A 478 -27.72 -4.36 15.39
C LYS A 478 -26.20 -4.21 15.30
N PRO A 479 -25.57 -4.77 14.26
CA PRO A 479 -24.10 -4.76 14.12
C PRO A 479 -23.47 -3.36 14.03
N LEU A 480 -24.25 -2.35 13.64
CA LEU A 480 -23.76 -0.99 13.42
C LEU A 480 -23.81 -0.11 14.69
N ASP A 481 -24.36 -0.61 15.80
CA ASP A 481 -24.42 0.14 17.06
C ASP A 481 -23.01 0.52 17.55
N GLY A 482 -21.99 -0.26 17.17
CA GLY A 482 -20.60 0.04 17.47
C GLY A 482 -20.04 1.29 16.81
N ILE A 483 -20.67 1.83 15.75
CA ILE A 483 -20.24 3.08 15.13
C ILE A 483 -20.47 4.27 16.08
N TYR A 484 -21.46 4.18 16.96
CA TYR A 484 -21.80 5.27 17.87
C TYR A 484 -20.95 5.17 19.15
N PRO A 485 -20.08 6.16 19.44
CA PRO A 485 -19.31 6.17 20.68
C PRO A 485 -20.24 6.27 21.89
N LYS A 486 -19.83 5.64 22.99
CA LYS A 486 -20.57 5.65 24.25
C LYS A 486 -20.44 7.01 24.96
N ARG A 487 -21.39 7.30 25.86
CA ARG A 487 -21.64 8.66 26.37
C ARG A 487 -20.46 9.23 27.16
N LEU A 488 -19.85 8.46 28.07
CA LEU A 488 -18.76 8.96 28.91
C LEU A 488 -17.53 9.28 28.06
N PHE A 489 -17.18 8.37 27.13
CA PHE A 489 -16.10 8.60 26.18
C PHE A 489 -16.35 9.86 25.34
N SER A 490 -17.55 10.04 24.79
CA SER A 490 -17.90 11.25 24.02
C SER A 490 -17.79 12.53 24.83
N ILE A 491 -18.30 12.55 26.07
CA ILE A 491 -18.22 13.73 26.95
C ILE A 491 -16.76 14.09 27.23
N LEU A 492 -15.95 13.12 27.65
CA LEU A 492 -14.54 13.37 27.96
C LEU A 492 -13.73 13.73 26.73
N LEU A 493 -14.08 13.21 25.55
CA LEU A 493 -13.45 13.60 24.30
C LEU A 493 -13.75 15.07 23.96
N VAL A 494 -15.00 15.51 24.08
CA VAL A 494 -15.37 16.93 23.86
C VAL A 494 -14.67 17.85 24.86
N VAL A 495 -14.69 17.50 26.15
CA VAL A 495 -13.98 18.26 27.20
C VAL A 495 -12.49 18.34 26.88
N SER A 496 -11.87 17.22 26.50
CA SER A 496 -10.45 17.19 26.13
C SER A 496 -10.17 18.09 24.94
N GLY A 497 -11.00 18.06 23.89
CA GLY A 497 -10.85 18.91 22.71
C GLY A 497 -10.93 20.41 23.03
N LEU A 498 -11.84 20.81 23.92
CA LEU A 498 -11.95 22.20 24.38
C LEU A 498 -10.69 22.61 25.16
N VAL A 499 -10.25 21.78 26.11
CA VAL A 499 -9.05 22.03 26.93
C VAL A 499 -7.79 22.09 26.07
N THR A 500 -7.62 21.17 25.12
CA THR A 500 -6.44 21.16 24.24
C THR A 500 -6.42 22.36 23.29
N THR A 501 -7.59 22.82 22.83
CA THR A 501 -7.69 24.03 21.99
C THR A 501 -7.29 25.28 22.77
N ILE A 502 -7.68 25.39 24.04
CA ILE A 502 -7.27 26.53 24.90
C ILE A 502 -5.76 26.45 25.18
N THR A 503 -5.25 25.26 25.51
CA THR A 503 -3.83 25.10 25.91
C THR A 503 -2.87 25.27 24.73
N GLN A 504 -3.34 25.20 23.49
CA GLN A 504 -2.52 25.41 22.29
C GLN A 504 -1.87 26.82 22.25
N TYR A 505 -2.46 27.82 22.91
CA TYR A 505 -1.93 29.18 22.97
C TYR A 505 -0.84 29.38 24.04
N TYR A 506 -0.56 28.38 24.86
CA TYR A 506 0.48 28.41 25.90
C TYR A 506 1.78 27.79 25.38
N SER A 507 2.78 27.61 26.26
CA SER A 507 4.03 26.96 25.88
C SER A 507 3.81 25.51 25.44
N MET A 508 4.62 25.05 24.47
CA MET A 508 4.54 23.70 23.92
C MET A 508 4.57 22.61 25.00
N TRP A 509 5.41 22.78 26.03
CA TRP A 509 5.52 21.82 27.14
C TRP A 509 4.24 21.72 27.96
N ILE A 510 3.60 22.85 28.27
CA ILE A 510 2.31 22.87 28.99
C ILE A 510 1.24 22.18 28.14
N HIS A 511 1.19 22.53 26.84
CA HIS A 511 0.24 21.92 25.91
C HIS A 511 0.41 20.39 25.82
N LEU A 512 1.64 19.89 25.79
CA LEU A 512 1.93 18.45 25.76
C LEU A 512 1.55 17.73 27.07
N ILE A 513 1.88 18.32 28.22
CA ILE A 513 1.55 17.72 29.53
C ILE A 513 0.03 17.64 29.71
N VAL A 514 -0.68 18.73 29.47
CA VAL A 514 -2.16 18.76 29.60
C VAL A 514 -2.79 17.78 28.60
N GLY A 515 -2.28 17.74 27.37
CA GLY A 515 -2.70 16.76 26.35
C GLY A 515 -2.55 15.33 26.80
N THR A 516 -1.43 14.98 27.40
CA THR A 516 -1.14 13.63 27.88
C THR A 516 -2.11 13.23 28.99
N ILE A 517 -2.43 14.14 29.92
CA ILE A 517 -3.41 13.91 30.97
C ILE A 517 -4.80 13.71 30.38
N MET A 518 -5.24 14.59 29.48
CA MET A 518 -6.55 14.50 28.82
C MET A 518 -6.68 13.21 28.00
N PHE A 519 -5.64 12.84 27.26
CA PHE A 519 -5.58 11.58 26.53
C PHE A 519 -5.71 10.37 27.46
N ALA A 520 -5.01 10.36 28.60
CA ALA A 520 -5.13 9.30 29.60
C ALA A 520 -6.55 9.21 30.19
N CYS A 521 -7.22 10.34 30.43
CA CYS A 521 -8.63 10.37 30.87
C CYS A 521 -9.56 9.78 29.81
N VAL A 522 -9.41 10.19 28.55
CA VAL A 522 -10.21 9.66 27.41
C VAL A 522 -9.99 8.15 27.27
N MET A 523 -8.75 7.68 27.30
CA MET A 523 -8.44 6.25 27.21
C MET A 523 -9.00 5.46 28.39
N SER A 524 -8.94 6.01 29.60
CA SER A 524 -9.51 5.38 30.80
C SER A 524 -11.04 5.25 30.70
N SER A 525 -11.71 6.28 30.16
CA SER A 525 -13.15 6.24 29.94
C SER A 525 -13.57 5.21 28.89
N TRP A 526 -12.79 5.12 27.81
CA TRP A 526 -12.98 4.09 26.79
C TRP A 526 -12.81 2.69 27.38
N MET A 527 -11.75 2.47 28.17
CA MET A 527 -11.49 1.19 28.83
C MET A 527 -12.59 0.81 29.83
N TYR A 528 -13.15 1.79 30.54
CA TYR A 528 -14.27 1.58 31.46
C TYR A 528 -15.54 1.16 30.71
N GLU A 529 -15.90 1.87 29.65
CA GLU A 529 -17.09 1.59 28.86
C GLU A 529 -16.97 0.30 28.00
N HIS A 530 -15.75 -0.13 27.68
CA HIS A 530 -15.46 -1.35 26.91
C HIS A 530 -14.77 -2.44 27.76
N LYS A 531 -15.05 -2.47 29.07
CA LYS A 531 -14.40 -3.38 30.04
C LYS A 531 -14.39 -4.86 29.62
N GLU A 532 -15.48 -5.35 29.05
CA GLU A 532 -15.57 -6.75 28.59
C GLU A 532 -14.56 -7.07 27.48
N LEU A 533 -14.41 -6.17 26.51
CA LEU A 533 -13.42 -6.30 25.44
C LEU A 533 -11.99 -6.24 25.96
N VAL A 534 -11.73 -5.34 26.91
CA VAL A 534 -10.41 -5.22 27.54
C VAL A 534 -10.07 -6.51 28.30
N ILE A 535 -11.01 -7.06 29.06
CA ILE A 535 -10.83 -8.33 29.79
C ILE A 535 -10.57 -9.48 28.81
N LEU A 536 -11.33 -9.57 27.71
CA LEU A 536 -11.15 -10.58 26.68
C LEU A 536 -9.74 -10.50 26.04
N GLY A 537 -9.30 -9.28 25.72
CA GLY A 537 -7.96 -9.00 25.21
C GLY A 537 -6.86 -9.44 26.17
N ILE A 538 -6.97 -9.07 27.45
CA ILE A 538 -5.99 -9.44 28.49
C ILE A 538 -5.93 -10.96 28.68
N LYS A 539 -7.08 -11.65 28.73
CA LYS A 539 -7.15 -13.12 28.83
C LYS A 539 -6.43 -13.79 27.66
N LYS A 540 -6.63 -13.29 26.43
CA LYS A 540 -6.00 -13.83 25.21
C LYS A 540 -4.49 -13.60 25.18
N LEU A 541 -4.02 -12.43 25.62
CA LEU A 541 -2.60 -12.11 25.76
C LEU A 541 -1.93 -13.01 26.81
N ARG A 542 -2.57 -13.22 27.97
CA ARG A 542 -2.07 -14.11 29.03
C ARG A 542 -1.97 -15.55 28.54
N LYS A 543 -2.97 -16.04 27.80
CA LYS A 543 -2.96 -17.38 27.18
C LYS A 543 -1.80 -17.55 26.20
N ARG A 544 -1.54 -16.57 25.32
CA ARG A 544 -0.40 -16.59 24.39
C ARG A 544 0.95 -16.56 25.11
N ARG A 545 1.07 -15.76 26.17
CA ARG A 545 2.30 -15.71 26.99
C ARG A 545 2.57 -17.06 27.66
N ASN A 546 1.54 -17.67 28.26
CA ASN A 546 1.66 -18.99 28.89
C ASN A 546 2.00 -20.10 27.89
N GLN A 547 1.43 -20.06 26.67
CA GLN A 547 1.76 -21.01 25.59
C GLN A 547 3.18 -20.85 25.05
N ARG A 548 3.78 -19.65 25.13
CA ARG A 548 5.19 -19.43 24.76
C ARG A 548 6.14 -19.91 25.84
N LEU A 549 5.77 -19.74 27.11
CA LEU A 549 6.57 -20.23 28.24
C LEU A 549 6.60 -21.77 28.26
N SER A 550 5.45 -22.44 28.09
CA SER A 550 5.42 -23.93 28.05
C SER A 550 6.00 -24.57 26.79
N LYS A 551 6.51 -23.78 25.83
CA LYS A 551 7.24 -24.27 24.64
C LYS A 551 8.76 -24.12 24.80
N ASN A 552 9.21 -23.38 25.81
CA ASN A 552 10.62 -23.14 26.11
C ASN A 552 11.10 -23.93 27.34
N ASP A 553 10.17 -24.59 28.04
CA ASP A 553 10.41 -25.67 29.01
C ASP A 553 10.16 -27.01 28.30
#